data_AF-A0A9W8L1S4-F1
#
_entry.id   AF-A0A9W8L1S4-F1
#
_cell.length_a   1.000
_cell.length_b   1.000
_cell.length_c   1.000
_cell.angle_alpha   90.00
_cell.angle_beta   90.00
_cell.angle_gamma   90.00
#
_symmetry.space_group_name_H-M   'P 1'
#
loop_
_entity.id
_entity.type
_entity.pdbx_description
1 polymer ?
#
loop_
_entity_poly.entity_id
_entity_poly.type
_entity_poly.pdbx_seq_one_letter_code
_entity_poly.pdbx_strand_id
1 'polypeptide(L)'
;MSTATSSVIPRSMPTGQRNVVRSNDSASLWNCTLSPGWTLDEVQVLRQALMKFGVGNWMKIIESESLPGKTIAQMNLQTQRMLGQQSTAEFNGLHIDTLRVGELNSLKQGKDIKRKNNCIVNTGGKLGRDEVEQRRVKHREMFEVEESVWRNIVLPRFDNPLVVLDRKRAELKALKAELDDVLAQLASAGDECAVPAGTKRARE
;
A
#
# COMPACT_ATOMS: atom_id res chain seq x y z
N MET A 1 -3.76 43.98 -44.24
CA MET A 1 -3.75 44.36 -42.81
C MET A 1 -4.19 43.15 -42.01
N SER A 2 -3.24 42.55 -41.28
CA SER A 2 -3.39 41.26 -40.58
C SER A 2 -4.36 41.34 -39.40
N THR A 3 -5.33 40.43 -39.36
CA THR A 3 -6.16 40.16 -38.18
C THR A 3 -5.49 39.07 -37.34
N ALA A 4 -4.93 39.46 -36.19
CA ALA A 4 -4.31 38.56 -35.24
C ALA A 4 -5.35 37.66 -34.56
N THR A 5 -5.17 36.35 -34.67
CA THR A 5 -5.89 35.33 -33.92
C THR A 5 -5.47 35.38 -32.44
N SER A 6 -6.37 35.83 -31.57
CA SER A 6 -6.19 35.78 -30.12
C SER A 6 -6.11 34.32 -29.64
N SER A 7 -4.92 33.89 -29.23
CA SER A 7 -4.72 32.62 -28.56
C SER A 7 -5.27 32.71 -27.13
N VAL A 8 -6.36 32.00 -26.87
CA VAL A 8 -6.91 31.87 -25.51
C VAL A 8 -5.93 31.02 -24.70
N ILE A 9 -5.07 31.69 -23.92
CA ILE A 9 -4.23 31.04 -22.92
C ILE A 9 -5.18 30.49 -21.84
N PRO A 10 -5.24 29.16 -21.60
CA PRO A 10 -6.08 28.62 -20.55
C PRO A 10 -5.56 29.12 -19.20
N ARG A 11 -6.36 29.96 -18.53
CA ARG A 11 -6.07 30.44 -17.18
C ARG A 11 -6.05 29.22 -16.25
N SER A 12 -4.92 28.98 -15.58
CA SER A 12 -4.89 27.99 -14.49
C SER A 12 -5.79 28.49 -13.36
N MET A 13 -6.57 27.58 -12.78
CA MET A 13 -7.50 27.94 -11.70
C MET A 13 -6.74 28.37 -10.44
N PRO A 14 -7.27 29.33 -9.66
CA PRO A 14 -6.66 29.72 -8.39
C PRO A 14 -6.55 28.53 -7.43
N THR A 15 -5.36 28.32 -6.89
CA THR A 15 -5.09 27.32 -5.86
C THR A 15 -5.71 27.77 -4.53
N GLY A 16 -6.79 27.13 -4.10
CA GLY A 16 -7.33 27.41 -2.75
C GLY A 16 -8.72 26.87 -2.43
N GLN A 17 -9.54 26.50 -3.41
CA GLN A 17 -10.85 25.90 -3.14
C GLN A 17 -11.09 24.69 -4.02
N ARG A 18 -10.62 23.54 -3.53
CA ARG A 18 -11.13 22.24 -3.96
C ARG A 18 -11.35 21.40 -2.71
N ASN A 19 -12.43 21.69 -1.99
CA ASN A 19 -13.19 20.59 -1.38
C ASN A 19 -13.92 19.88 -2.52
N VAL A 20 -13.16 19.18 -3.38
CA VAL A 20 -13.78 18.16 -4.23
C VAL A 20 -14.11 17.05 -3.26
N VAL A 21 -15.34 17.09 -2.74
CA VAL A 21 -15.94 15.95 -2.05
C VAL A 21 -15.98 14.85 -3.08
N ARG A 22 -15.00 13.96 -3.04
CA ARG A 22 -15.03 12.73 -3.81
C ARG A 22 -16.09 11.86 -3.13
N SER A 23 -16.83 11.05 -3.85
CA SER A 23 -17.76 10.06 -3.26
C SER A 23 -17.10 9.10 -2.25
N ASN A 24 -15.77 9.18 -2.13
CA ASN A 24 -14.90 8.60 -1.12
C ASN A 24 -14.81 9.38 0.22
N ASP A 25 -15.66 10.37 0.50
CA ASP A 25 -15.60 11.23 1.71
C ASP A 25 -16.58 10.82 2.83
N SER A 26 -17.06 9.58 2.86
CA SER A 26 -17.81 9.10 4.04
C SER A 26 -16.86 8.89 5.23
N ALA A 27 -17.30 9.11 6.46
CA ALA A 27 -16.49 8.84 7.66
C ALA A 27 -16.13 7.35 7.83
N SER A 28 -16.79 6.44 7.12
CA SER A 28 -16.43 5.02 6.97
C SER A 28 -15.37 4.76 5.89
N LEU A 29 -14.99 5.81 5.17
CA LEU A 29 -14.17 5.84 3.98
C LEU A 29 -12.81 6.52 4.27
N TRP A 30 -12.36 6.42 5.53
CA TRP A 30 -10.97 6.64 5.98
C TRP A 30 -9.98 5.61 5.39
N ASN A 31 -10.22 5.19 4.15
CA ASN A 31 -9.25 4.58 3.27
C ASN A 31 -8.19 5.63 2.99
N CYS A 32 -7.16 5.66 3.84
CA CYS A 32 -5.87 6.25 3.53
C CYS A 32 -5.64 6.12 2.03
N THR A 33 -5.58 7.23 1.29
CA THR A 33 -5.38 7.15 -0.17
C THR A 33 -4.14 6.31 -0.39
N LEU A 34 -4.30 5.04 -0.78
CA LEU A 34 -3.21 4.08 -0.75
C LEU A 34 -2.09 4.64 -1.62
N SER A 35 -0.86 4.63 -1.11
CA SER A 35 0.26 4.88 -2.00
C SER A 35 0.23 3.79 -3.09
N PRO A 36 0.56 4.10 -4.35
CA PRO A 36 0.55 3.10 -5.41
C PRO A 36 1.35 1.85 -4.98
N GLY A 37 0.78 0.66 -5.20
CA GLY A 37 1.39 -0.62 -4.81
C GLY A 37 1.26 -1.00 -3.33
N TRP A 38 0.28 -0.42 -2.61
CA TRP A 38 -0.11 -0.83 -1.26
C TRP A 38 -1.48 -1.50 -1.25
N THR A 39 -1.62 -2.58 -0.50
CA THR A 39 -2.93 -3.16 -0.13
C THR A 39 -3.38 -2.65 1.23
N LEU A 40 -4.67 -2.80 1.55
CA LEU A 40 -5.19 -2.44 2.88
C LEU A 40 -4.53 -3.28 3.98
N ASP A 41 -4.27 -4.56 3.72
CA ASP A 41 -3.61 -5.46 4.66
C ASP A 41 -2.19 -5.00 4.96
N GLU A 42 -1.42 -4.65 3.92
CA GLU A 42 -0.06 -4.11 4.09
C GLU A 42 -0.07 -2.81 4.90
N VAL A 43 -1.10 -1.97 4.75
CA VAL A 43 -1.25 -0.74 5.55
C VAL A 43 -1.54 -1.07 7.02
N GLN A 44 -2.37 -2.08 7.31
CA GLN A 44 -2.60 -2.53 8.68
C GLN A 44 -1.33 -3.12 9.30
N VAL A 45 -0.56 -3.89 8.52
CA VAL A 45 0.74 -4.42 8.97
C VAL A 45 1.72 -3.29 9.25
N LEU A 46 1.79 -2.27 8.38
CA LEU A 46 2.63 -1.09 8.64
C LEU A 46 2.19 -0.35 9.90
N ARG A 47 0.89 -0.15 10.11
CA ARG A 47 0.35 0.48 11.34
C ARG A 47 0.79 -0.28 12.58
N GLN A 48 0.62 -1.61 12.59
CA GLN A 48 1.05 -2.46 13.70
C GLN A 48 2.57 -2.43 13.89
N ALA A 49 3.35 -2.40 12.81
CA ALA A 49 4.81 -2.34 12.87
C ALA A 49 5.30 -1.00 13.43
N LEU A 50 4.64 0.11 13.08
CA LEU A 50 4.92 1.44 13.65
C LEU A 50 4.57 1.52 15.14
N MET A 51 3.45 0.91 15.56
CA MET A 51 3.12 0.78 16.98
C MET A 51 4.17 -0.09 17.70
N LYS A 52 4.58 -1.22 17.12
CA LYS A 52 5.52 -2.16 17.74
C LYS A 52 6.94 -1.62 17.85
N PHE A 53 7.47 -1.03 16.78
CA PHE A 53 8.88 -0.63 16.71
C PHE A 53 9.11 0.86 16.89
N GLY A 54 8.06 1.67 16.80
CA GLY A 54 8.14 3.13 16.83
C GLY A 54 8.27 3.73 15.43
N VAL A 55 7.71 4.92 15.23
CA VAL A 55 7.79 5.65 13.96
C VAL A 55 9.24 6.02 13.66
N GLY A 56 9.71 5.82 12.42
CA GLY A 56 11.09 6.12 12.03
C GLY A 56 12.08 4.97 12.20
N ASN A 57 11.71 3.91 12.93
CA ASN A 57 12.55 2.72 13.12
C ASN A 57 12.40 1.72 11.96
N TRP A 58 12.64 2.18 10.73
CA TRP A 58 12.37 1.44 9.49
C TRP A 58 13.18 0.14 9.37
N MET A 59 14.42 0.12 9.88
CA MET A 59 15.28 -1.07 9.82
C MET A 59 14.66 -2.25 10.58
N LYS A 60 14.10 -2.01 11.77
CA LYS A 60 13.41 -3.06 12.55
C LYS A 60 12.17 -3.60 11.83
N ILE A 61 11.47 -2.74 11.09
CA ILE A 61 10.33 -3.16 10.26
C ILE A 61 10.81 -4.06 9.12
N ILE A 62 11.90 -3.71 8.45
CA ILE A 62 12.49 -4.52 7.37
C ILE A 62 12.98 -5.88 7.92
N GLU A 63 13.70 -5.87 9.03
CA GLU A 63 14.20 -7.09 9.71
C GLU A 63 13.06 -8.00 10.20
N SER A 64 11.87 -7.46 10.43
CA SER A 64 10.70 -8.26 10.80
C SER A 64 10.09 -9.05 9.63
N GLU A 65 10.51 -8.76 8.40
CA GLU A 65 10.02 -9.38 7.15
C GLU A 65 8.49 -9.31 6.96
N SER A 66 7.84 -8.38 7.66
CA SER A 66 6.38 -8.20 7.63
C SER A 66 5.89 -7.40 6.43
N LEU A 67 6.78 -6.70 5.72
CA LEU A 67 6.43 -5.90 4.53
C LEU A 67 7.46 -6.16 3.40
N PRO A 68 7.45 -7.36 2.79
CA PRO A 68 8.43 -7.72 1.78
C PRO A 68 8.37 -6.78 0.57
N GLY A 69 9.55 -6.36 0.09
CA GLY A 69 9.67 -5.50 -1.08
C GLY A 69 9.29 -4.03 -0.86
N LYS A 70 8.80 -3.64 0.32
CA LYS A 70 8.52 -2.22 0.63
C LYS A 70 9.80 -1.51 1.06
N THR A 71 10.12 -0.44 0.35
CA THR A 71 11.28 0.41 0.66
C THR A 71 10.97 1.38 1.81
N ILE A 72 12.01 1.89 2.47
CA ILE A 72 11.89 2.92 3.51
C ILE A 72 11.12 4.15 2.99
N ALA A 73 11.38 4.58 1.76
CA ALA A 73 10.69 5.70 1.14
C ALA A 73 9.19 5.43 0.99
N GLN A 74 8.81 4.23 0.53
CA GLN A 74 7.40 3.82 0.41
C GLN A 74 6.71 3.77 1.78
N MET A 75 7.37 3.19 2.79
CA MET A 75 6.83 3.13 4.16
C MET A 75 6.64 4.53 4.76
N ASN A 76 7.60 5.43 4.57
CA ASN A 76 7.50 6.80 5.06
C ASN A 76 6.37 7.59 4.37
N LEU A 77 6.23 7.49 3.05
CA LEU A 77 5.13 8.12 2.32
C LEU A 77 3.77 7.58 2.77
N GLN A 78 3.66 6.27 2.98
CA GLN A 78 2.43 5.68 3.50
C GLN A 78 2.15 6.15 4.93
N THR A 79 3.19 6.28 5.77
CA THR A 79 3.07 6.81 7.14
C THR A 79 2.57 8.25 7.17
N GLN A 80 3.07 9.13 6.29
CA GLN A 80 2.58 10.51 6.17
C GLN A 80 1.10 10.57 5.82
N ARG A 81 0.63 9.67 4.96
CA ARG A 81 -0.79 9.57 4.60
C ARG A 81 -1.65 9.08 5.76
N MET A 82 -1.19 8.06 6.49
CA MET A 82 -1.87 7.56 7.68
C MET A 82 -1.98 8.62 8.77
N LEU A 83 -0.91 9.39 8.99
CA LEU A 83 -0.91 10.50 9.95
C LEU A 83 -1.71 11.72 9.46
N GLY A 84 -2.00 11.82 8.16
CA GLY A 84 -2.63 13.01 7.57
C GLY A 84 -1.74 14.24 7.57
N GLN A 85 -0.42 14.10 7.67
CA GLN A 85 0.55 15.20 7.66
C GLN A 85 1.89 14.79 7.02
N GLN A 86 2.59 15.74 6.39
CA GLN A 86 3.86 15.44 5.70
C GLN A 86 5.05 15.32 6.65
N SER A 87 5.06 16.09 7.74
CA SER A 87 6.14 16.01 8.73
C SER A 87 5.93 14.81 9.64
N THR A 88 6.96 13.99 9.83
CA THR A 88 6.94 12.84 10.75
C THR A 88 7.96 12.96 11.88
N ALA A 89 8.79 14.02 11.88
CA ALA A 89 9.93 14.16 12.79
C ALA A 89 9.52 14.22 14.27
N GLU A 90 8.37 14.80 14.56
CA GLU A 90 7.78 14.91 15.90
C GLU A 90 7.26 13.57 16.45
N PHE A 91 7.11 12.55 15.61
CA PHE A 91 6.71 11.21 16.01
C PHE A 91 7.88 10.23 16.07
N ASN A 92 9.08 10.64 15.65
CA ASN A 92 10.23 9.74 15.57
C ASN A 92 10.52 9.06 16.93
N GLY A 93 10.58 7.73 16.92
CA GLY A 93 10.77 6.89 18.09
C GLY A 93 9.52 6.62 18.94
N LEU A 94 8.37 7.26 18.64
CA LEU A 94 7.13 7.04 19.41
C LEU A 94 6.36 5.82 18.90
N HIS A 95 5.83 5.05 19.84
CA HIS A 95 4.96 3.90 19.60
C HIS A 95 3.51 4.36 19.50
N ILE A 96 3.06 4.78 18.32
CA ILE A 96 1.73 5.40 18.16
C ILE A 96 0.86 4.67 17.15
N ASP A 97 -0.45 4.74 17.37
CA ASP A 97 -1.43 4.41 16.34
C ASP A 97 -1.57 5.58 15.35
N THR A 98 -0.99 5.42 14.17
CA THR A 98 -0.95 6.48 13.15
C THR A 98 -2.34 6.85 12.61
N LEU A 99 -3.28 5.90 12.56
CA LEU A 99 -4.63 6.18 12.08
C LEU A 99 -5.42 7.06 13.06
N ARG A 100 -5.18 6.90 14.36
CA ARG A 100 -5.81 7.76 15.38
C ARG A 100 -5.36 9.21 15.24
N VAL A 101 -4.07 9.43 14.96
CA VAL A 101 -3.54 10.77 14.67
C VAL A 101 -4.11 11.30 13.36
N GLY A 102 -4.20 10.46 12.32
CA GLY A 102 -4.81 10.81 11.04
C GLY A 102 -6.25 11.30 11.16
N GLU A 103 -7.06 10.59 11.94
CA GLU A 103 -8.44 10.96 12.25
C GLU A 103 -8.50 12.36 12.87
N LEU A 104 -7.71 12.64 13.91
CA LEU A 104 -7.67 13.96 14.53
C LEU A 104 -7.16 15.04 13.57
N ASN A 105 -6.15 14.72 12.76
CA ASN A 105 -5.60 15.64 11.78
C ASN A 105 -6.59 15.93 10.64
N SER A 106 -7.52 15.04 10.34
CA SER A 106 -8.55 15.30 9.35
C SER A 106 -9.57 16.35 9.77
N LEU A 107 -9.90 16.37 11.06
CA LEU A 107 -10.86 17.28 11.66
C LEU A 107 -10.29 18.70 11.76
N LYS A 108 -8.96 18.87 11.68
CA LYS A 108 -8.31 20.18 11.68
C LYS A 108 -8.68 20.97 10.43
N GLN A 109 -9.37 22.09 10.66
CA GLN A 109 -9.74 23.09 9.67
C GLN A 109 -9.31 24.47 10.19
N GLY A 110 -8.99 25.40 9.30
CA GLY A 110 -8.61 26.76 9.69
C GLY A 110 -7.82 27.49 8.62
N LYS A 111 -7.71 28.82 8.75
CA LYS A 111 -6.98 29.68 7.79
C LYS A 111 -5.48 29.34 7.73
N ASP A 112 -4.94 28.86 8.84
CA ASP A 112 -3.53 28.50 9.02
C ASP A 112 -3.22 27.05 8.63
N ILE A 113 -4.24 26.22 8.42
CA ILE A 113 -4.06 24.82 8.00
C ILE A 113 -3.99 24.77 6.48
N LYS A 114 -2.78 24.56 5.94
CA LYS A 114 -2.59 24.27 4.51
C LYS A 114 -2.43 22.77 4.30
N ARG A 115 -2.99 22.27 3.20
CA ARG A 115 -2.90 20.87 2.79
C ARG A 115 -2.28 20.76 1.40
N LYS A 116 -1.45 19.75 1.21
CA LYS A 116 -0.95 19.31 -0.10
C LYS A 116 -1.09 17.80 -0.19
N ASN A 117 -1.80 17.32 -1.21
CA ASN A 117 -2.16 15.91 -1.37
C ASN A 117 -2.91 15.36 -0.14
N ASN A 118 -3.87 16.13 0.39
CA ASN A 118 -4.67 15.83 1.60
C ASN A 118 -3.89 15.81 2.94
N CYS A 119 -2.56 15.83 2.93
CA CYS A 119 -1.75 15.94 4.14
C CYS A 119 -1.55 17.39 4.57
N ILE A 120 -1.61 17.65 5.88
CA ILE A 120 -1.22 18.94 6.47
C ILE A 120 0.27 19.17 6.17
N VAL A 121 0.58 20.38 5.68
CA VAL A 121 1.94 20.83 5.43
C VAL A 121 2.37 21.88 6.44
N ASN A 122 3.64 21.83 6.85
CA ASN A 122 4.23 22.93 7.60
C ASN A 122 4.45 24.12 6.65
N THR A 123 3.77 25.23 6.90
CA THR A 123 3.95 26.48 6.15
C THR A 123 4.89 27.47 6.83
N GLY A 124 5.35 27.15 8.04
CA GLY A 124 6.38 27.92 8.74
C GLY A 124 7.79 27.54 8.30
N GLY A 125 8.78 28.16 8.96
CA GLY A 125 10.18 27.78 8.81
C GLY A 125 10.48 26.35 9.26
N LYS A 126 11.71 25.92 9.03
CA LYS A 126 12.22 24.64 9.56
C LYS A 126 12.11 24.66 11.09
N LEU A 127 11.42 23.67 11.65
CA LEU A 127 11.30 23.53 13.11
C LEU A 127 12.69 23.38 13.73
N GLY A 128 12.93 24.15 14.80
CA GLY A 128 14.14 24.00 15.60
C GLY A 128 14.17 22.65 16.32
N ARG A 129 15.36 22.20 16.72
CA ARG A 129 15.53 20.93 17.44
C ARG A 129 14.68 20.89 18.72
N ASP A 130 14.66 21.98 19.47
CA ASP A 130 13.95 22.07 20.75
C ASP A 130 12.44 22.05 20.55
N GLU A 131 11.93 22.70 19.50
CA GLU A 131 10.51 22.68 19.17
C GLU A 131 10.05 21.28 18.74
N VAL A 132 10.87 20.56 17.97
CA VAL A 132 10.59 19.15 17.62
C VAL A 132 10.55 18.29 18.87
N GLU A 133 11.44 18.50 19.83
CA GLU A 133 11.46 17.74 21.08
C GLU A 133 10.25 18.06 21.96
N GLN A 134 9.88 19.34 22.10
CA GLN A 134 8.67 19.74 22.83
C GLN A 134 7.41 19.11 22.23
N ARG A 135 7.30 19.11 20.89
CA ARG A 135 6.19 18.45 20.19
C ARG A 135 6.21 16.94 20.40
N ARG A 136 7.40 16.32 20.41
CA ARG A 136 7.56 14.89 20.67
C ARG A 136 7.09 14.52 22.07
N VAL A 137 7.48 15.27 23.10
CA VAL A 137 7.01 15.05 24.48
C VAL A 137 5.48 15.17 24.56
N LYS A 138 4.91 16.21 23.96
CA LYS A 138 3.45 16.38 23.92
C LYS A 138 2.75 15.23 23.20
N HIS A 139 3.28 14.78 22.06
CA HIS A 139 2.71 13.67 21.31
C HIS A 139 2.88 12.33 22.01
N ARG A 140 3.96 12.17 22.78
CA ARG A 140 4.16 11.03 23.65
C ARG A 140 3.02 10.91 24.64
N GLU A 141 2.75 11.99 25.38
CA GLU A 141 1.67 12.03 26.37
C GLU A 141 0.28 11.80 25.76
N MET A 142 0.06 12.29 24.54
CA MET A 142 -1.26 12.23 23.88
C MET A 142 -1.53 10.91 23.13
N PHE A 143 -0.50 10.29 22.54
CA PHE A 143 -0.67 9.25 21.53
C PHE A 143 0.18 8.00 21.75
N GLU A 144 1.14 8.02 22.68
CA GLU A 144 1.96 6.83 22.93
C GLU A 144 1.07 5.69 23.45
N VAL A 145 1.18 4.57 22.75
CA VAL A 145 0.50 3.34 23.09
C VAL A 145 1.20 2.73 24.30
N GLU A 146 0.41 2.19 25.22
CA GLU A 146 0.91 1.58 26.44
C GLU A 146 1.87 0.43 26.12
N GLU A 147 2.88 0.25 26.97
CA GLU A 147 4.00 -0.64 26.68
C GLU A 147 3.58 -2.09 26.55
N SER A 148 2.63 -2.56 27.36
CA SER A 148 2.11 -3.91 27.24
C SER A 148 1.46 -4.15 25.88
N VAL A 149 0.75 -3.16 25.33
CA VAL A 149 0.02 -3.28 24.06
C VAL A 149 1.01 -3.47 22.92
N TRP A 150 1.99 -2.57 22.76
CA TRP A 150 2.88 -2.65 21.60
C TRP A 150 3.88 -3.81 21.67
N ARG A 151 4.28 -4.24 22.88
CA ARG A 151 5.12 -5.44 23.05
C ARG A 151 4.42 -6.69 22.55
N ASN A 152 3.12 -6.81 22.82
CA ASN A 152 2.30 -7.97 22.47
C ASN A 152 1.83 -7.99 21.00
N ILE A 153 2.11 -6.95 20.21
CA ILE A 153 1.80 -6.95 18.77
C ILE A 153 2.61 -8.06 18.08
N VAL A 154 1.91 -8.99 17.43
CA VAL A 154 2.51 -10.01 16.57
C VAL A 154 2.31 -9.58 15.12
N LEU A 155 3.42 -9.40 14.40
CA LEU A 155 3.37 -9.06 12.98
C LEU A 155 3.31 -10.34 12.14
N PRO A 156 2.49 -10.36 11.08
CA PRO A 156 2.51 -11.47 10.14
C PRO A 156 3.87 -11.53 9.45
N ARG A 157 4.41 -12.73 9.31
CA ARG A 157 5.59 -12.99 8.50
C ARG A 157 5.11 -13.44 7.13
N PHE A 158 5.53 -12.75 6.09
CA PHE A 158 5.27 -13.19 4.73
C PHE A 158 6.43 -14.03 4.26
N ASP A 159 6.12 -15.15 3.59
CA ASP A 159 7.12 -15.97 2.94
C ASP A 159 7.96 -15.09 2.01
N ASN A 160 9.29 -15.26 2.05
CA ASN A 160 10.21 -14.54 1.17
C ASN A 160 9.73 -14.68 -0.29
N PRO A 161 9.53 -13.57 -1.03
CA PRO A 161 8.95 -13.63 -2.37
C PRO A 161 9.77 -14.49 -3.34
N LEU A 162 11.08 -14.63 -3.14
CA LEU A 162 11.90 -15.55 -3.93
C LEU A 162 11.53 -17.01 -3.67
N VAL A 163 11.31 -17.37 -2.40
CA VAL A 163 10.85 -18.71 -1.99
C VAL A 163 9.46 -19.00 -2.55
N VAL A 164 8.56 -18.01 -2.50
CA VAL A 164 7.22 -18.14 -3.09
C VAL A 164 7.30 -18.32 -4.61
N LEU A 165 8.15 -17.54 -5.29
CA LEU A 165 8.36 -17.65 -6.73
C LEU A 165 8.93 -19.01 -7.13
N ASP A 166 9.92 -19.51 -6.39
CA ASP A 166 10.52 -20.81 -6.67
C ASP A 166 9.52 -21.96 -6.43
N ARG A 167 8.71 -21.87 -5.37
CA ARG A 167 7.58 -22.80 -5.14
C ARG A 167 6.59 -22.75 -6.31
N LYS A 168 6.19 -21.56 -6.75
CA LYS A 168 5.25 -21.38 -7.87
C LYS A 168 5.81 -21.87 -9.20
N ARG A 169 7.11 -21.69 -9.45
CA ARG A 169 7.80 -22.25 -10.63
C ARG A 169 7.80 -23.78 -10.60
N ALA A 170 8.02 -24.39 -9.44
CA ALA A 170 7.96 -25.84 -9.28
C ALA A 170 6.54 -26.38 -9.50
N GLU A 171 5.53 -25.75 -8.90
CA GLU A 171 4.11 -26.08 -9.12
C GLU A 171 3.74 -25.99 -10.61
N LEU A 172 4.15 -24.92 -11.29
CA LEU A 172 3.90 -24.74 -12.73
C LEU A 172 4.55 -25.84 -13.57
N LYS A 173 5.76 -26.28 -13.20
CA LYS A 173 6.46 -27.37 -13.89
C LYS A 173 5.73 -28.69 -13.71
N ALA A 174 5.23 -28.97 -12.51
CA ALA A 174 4.47 -30.18 -12.22
C ALA A 174 3.15 -30.22 -12.99
N LEU A 175 2.36 -29.13 -12.94
CA LEU A 175 1.10 -29.03 -13.68
C LEU A 175 1.27 -29.15 -15.19
N LYS A 176 2.37 -28.63 -15.75
CA LYS A 176 2.70 -28.82 -17.16
C LYS A 176 2.96 -30.28 -17.51
N ALA A 177 3.71 -31.00 -16.68
CA ALA A 177 3.97 -32.42 -16.90
C ALA A 177 2.69 -33.26 -16.80
N GLU A 178 1.82 -32.95 -15.83
CA GLU A 178 0.50 -33.60 -15.70
C GLU A 178 -0.39 -33.31 -16.91
N LEU A 179 -0.41 -32.07 -17.39
CA LEU A 179 -1.15 -31.69 -18.59
C LEU A 179 -0.64 -32.44 -19.83
N ASP A 180 0.67 -32.56 -20.00
CA ASP A 180 1.28 -33.31 -21.12
C ASP A 180 0.90 -34.80 -21.08
N ASP A 181 0.85 -35.40 -19.87
CA ASP A 181 0.42 -36.80 -19.70
C ASP A 181 -1.06 -36.99 -20.03
N VAL A 182 -1.94 -36.10 -19.55
CA VAL A 182 -3.38 -36.13 -19.88
C VAL A 182 -3.59 -35.95 -21.38
N LEU A 183 -2.84 -35.06 -22.03
CA LEU A 183 -2.89 -34.88 -23.49
C LEU A 183 -2.44 -36.15 -24.23
N ALA A 184 -1.41 -36.83 -23.74
CA ALA A 184 -0.98 -38.11 -24.31
C ALA A 184 -2.04 -39.21 -24.16
N GLN A 185 -2.70 -39.29 -23.00
CA GLN A 185 -3.81 -40.21 -22.75
C GLN A 185 -5.03 -39.94 -23.64
N LEU A 186 -5.36 -38.66 -23.88
CA LEU A 186 -6.43 -38.30 -24.81
C LEU A 186 -6.07 -38.63 -26.27
N ALA A 187 -4.80 -38.47 -26.66
CA ALA A 187 -4.34 -38.83 -27.99
C ALA A 187 -4.41 -40.35 -28.24
N SER A 188 -3.99 -41.17 -27.26
CA SER A 188 -4.09 -42.63 -27.37
C SER A 188 -5.53 -43.13 -27.33
N ALA A 189 -6.40 -42.54 -26.50
CA ALA A 189 -7.82 -42.87 -26.47
C ALA A 189 -8.58 -42.45 -27.74
N GLY A 190 -8.10 -41.44 -28.47
CA GLY A 190 -8.65 -41.03 -29.76
C GLY A 190 -8.36 -42.01 -30.90
N ASP A 191 -7.26 -42.77 -30.82
CA ASP A 191 -6.82 -43.70 -31.86
C ASP A 191 -7.57 -45.06 -31.78
N GLU A 192 -8.03 -45.46 -30.59
CA GLU A 192 -8.83 -46.69 -30.40
C GLU A 192 -10.28 -46.59 -30.95
N CYS A 193 -10.72 -45.41 -31.38
CA CYS A 193 -12.05 -45.19 -31.96
C CYS A 193 -12.07 -45.28 -33.51
N ALA A 194 -10.94 -45.65 -34.14
CA ALA A 194 -10.88 -45.90 -35.58
C ALA A 194 -11.47 -47.29 -35.92
N VAL A 195 -12.76 -47.30 -36.28
CA VAL A 195 -13.53 -48.48 -36.69
C VAL A 195 -12.81 -49.24 -37.84
N PRO A 196 -12.55 -50.56 -37.74
CA PRO A 196 -11.89 -51.30 -38.80
C PRO A 196 -12.78 -51.37 -40.05
N ALA A 197 -12.24 -50.91 -41.18
CA ALA A 197 -12.91 -50.88 -42.47
C ALA A 197 -13.38 -52.29 -42.90
N GLY A 198 -14.67 -52.39 -43.20
CA GLY A 198 -15.38 -53.63 -43.52
C GLY A 198 -14.73 -54.48 -44.61
N THR A 199 -14.66 -55.78 -44.32
CA THR A 199 -14.22 -56.86 -45.21
C THR A 199 -15.09 -56.88 -46.47
N LYS A 200 -14.50 -56.63 -47.64
CA LYS A 200 -15.17 -56.85 -48.94
C LYS A 200 -15.41 -58.35 -49.11
N ARG A 201 -16.66 -58.81 -48.91
CA ARG A 201 -17.09 -60.15 -49.34
C ARG A 201 -17.18 -60.17 -50.86
N ALA A 202 -16.47 -61.12 -51.45
CA ALA A 202 -16.61 -61.54 -52.83
C ALA A 202 -18.07 -61.91 -53.14
N ARG A 203 -18.51 -61.59 -54.36
CA ARG A 203 -19.68 -62.22 -54.99
C ARG A 203 -19.25 -62.80 -56.33
N GLU A 204 -19.80 -64.00 -56.52
CA GLU A 204 -19.66 -64.96 -57.63
C GLU A 204 -20.05 -64.39 -58.99
#